data_AF-A0A1F4QW22-F1
#
_entry.id   AF-A0A1F4QW22-F1
#
_cell.length_a   1.000
_cell.length_b   1.000
_cell.length_c   1.000
_cell.angle_alpha   90.00
_cell.angle_beta   90.00
_cell.angle_gamma   90.00
#
_symmetry.space_group_name_H-M   'P 1'
#
loop_
_entity.id
_entity.type
_entity.pdbx_description
1 polymer ?
#
loop_
_entity_poly.entity_id
_entity_poly.type
_entity_poly.pdbx_seq_one_letter_code
_entity_poly.pdbx_strand_id
1 'polypeptide(L)'
;MTLTADRNTTRRDGIEVDLPIAAGEKIFAGSLVARDASGNATPGAVATTLLGMGRAEEYVDNSAGGAGDKTVKIRKGVFQFANSAAGDAITRADIGKECFIVDDQTVAKTDGGTTRSIAGRIDDVDTAGVWVEFTVIPRPATVGSGDMDATLIKYATVNLTNANIKALRAAPVTLVAAQGANKIVELVSAAIKLVAGTEVLTETADNLAVKYENGTGVAISQAIEATGFVDAAVTTVTNALPKIDAIAALSASANKALVLHNTGDGEYGGNATADATMVVKIAYRVHDLA
;
A
#
# COMPACT_ATOMS: atom_id res chain seq x y z
N MET A 1 7.24 34.48 7.38
CA MET A 1 7.08 35.36 8.56
C MET A 1 7.20 34.48 9.80
N THR A 2 8.12 34.80 10.72
CA THR A 2 8.35 34.04 11.96
C THR A 2 7.71 34.77 13.15
N LEU A 3 7.36 34.04 14.22
CA LEU A 3 6.86 34.64 15.46
C LEU A 3 7.94 35.55 16.07
N THR A 4 7.58 36.80 16.38
CA THR A 4 8.45 37.77 17.06
C THR A 4 8.03 38.06 18.50
N ALA A 5 6.94 37.43 18.96
CA ALA A 5 6.42 37.49 20.33
C ALA A 5 5.58 36.25 20.62
N ASP A 6 5.30 36.00 21.90
CA ASP A 6 4.43 34.91 22.35
C ASP A 6 3.02 35.06 21.77
N ARG A 7 2.44 33.95 21.33
CA ARG A 7 1.11 33.90 20.71
C ARG A 7 0.17 33.03 21.54
N ASN A 8 -0.94 33.62 22.00
CA ASN A 8 -2.02 32.87 22.64
C ASN A 8 -2.81 32.07 21.57
N THR A 9 -2.44 30.81 21.37
CA THR A 9 -3.07 29.93 20.39
C THR A 9 -4.31 29.28 20.99
N THR A 10 -5.47 29.54 20.41
CA THR A 10 -6.73 28.92 20.84
C THR A 10 -6.73 27.41 20.51
N ARG A 11 -7.31 26.62 21.41
CA ARG A 11 -7.49 25.17 21.24
C ARG A 11 -8.98 24.86 21.05
N ARG A 12 -9.28 23.88 20.20
CA ARG A 12 -10.57 23.16 20.16
C ARG A 12 -10.32 21.69 20.48
N ASP A 13 -11.34 20.98 20.98
CA ASP A 13 -11.25 19.54 21.29
C ASP A 13 -11.28 18.65 20.03
N GLY A 14 -11.85 19.16 18.94
CA GLY A 14 -11.96 18.48 17.65
C GLY A 14 -13.10 17.48 17.56
N ILE A 15 -13.99 17.43 18.57
CA ILE A 15 -15.14 16.50 18.62
C ILE A 15 -16.34 17.10 17.89
N GLU A 16 -16.61 18.39 18.08
CA GLU A 16 -17.65 19.11 17.34
C GLU A 16 -17.01 20.00 16.27
N VAL A 17 -17.57 19.96 15.06
CA VAL A 17 -17.14 20.75 13.92
C VAL A 17 -18.36 21.33 13.22
N ASP A 18 -18.35 22.64 13.01
CA ASP A 18 -19.32 23.32 12.16
C ASP A 18 -18.75 23.42 10.75
N LEU A 19 -19.51 22.98 9.74
CA LEU A 19 -19.13 23.09 8.33
C LEU A 19 -20.21 23.85 7.53
N PRO A 20 -19.80 24.68 6.55
CA PRO A 20 -20.72 25.23 5.56
C PRO A 20 -21.37 24.10 4.77
N ILE A 21 -22.67 24.17 4.50
CA ILE A 21 -23.40 23.16 3.73
C ILE A 21 -23.25 23.47 2.23
N ALA A 22 -23.13 22.42 1.41
CA ALA A 22 -23.10 22.56 -0.05
C ALA A 22 -24.43 23.16 -0.58
N ALA A 23 -24.38 23.73 -1.78
CA ALA A 23 -25.55 24.34 -2.41
C ALA A 23 -26.62 23.26 -2.69
N GLY A 24 -27.89 23.56 -2.38
CA GLY A 24 -28.99 22.66 -2.72
C GLY A 24 -29.17 21.44 -1.81
N GLU A 25 -28.36 21.29 -0.75
CA GLU A 25 -28.38 20.10 0.10
C GLU A 25 -29.29 20.24 1.34
N LYS A 26 -29.72 19.09 1.88
CA LYS A 26 -30.38 19.00 3.19
C LYS A 26 -29.64 18.01 4.06
N ILE A 27 -29.38 18.37 5.31
CA ILE A 27 -28.76 17.48 6.29
C ILE A 27 -29.80 17.14 7.36
N PHE A 28 -30.07 15.85 7.56
CA PHE A 28 -31.01 15.39 8.59
C PHE A 28 -30.29 15.16 9.91
N ALA A 29 -30.96 15.49 11.02
CA ALA A 29 -30.43 15.19 12.35
C ALA A 29 -30.18 13.67 12.48
N GLY A 30 -28.99 13.28 12.92
CA GLY A 30 -28.61 11.88 13.05
C GLY A 30 -28.04 11.23 11.79
N SER A 31 -28.05 11.90 10.62
CA SER A 31 -27.52 11.33 9.38
C SER A 31 -25.99 11.33 9.35
N LEU A 32 -25.42 10.45 8.53
CA LEU A 32 -24.02 10.48 8.14
C LEU A 32 -23.78 11.74 7.31
N VAL A 33 -22.82 12.56 7.76
CA VAL A 33 -22.38 13.74 7.02
C VAL A 33 -21.02 13.46 6.41
N ALA A 34 -20.87 13.84 5.15
CA ALA A 34 -19.59 13.84 4.46
C ALA A 34 -19.16 15.27 4.11
N ARG A 35 -17.88 15.44 3.80
CA ARG A 35 -17.32 16.67 3.25
C ARG A 35 -16.97 16.47 1.79
N ASP A 36 -17.37 17.41 0.93
CA ASP A 36 -17.03 17.43 -0.48
C ASP A 36 -15.58 17.94 -0.71
N ALA A 37 -15.13 17.90 -1.97
CA ALA A 37 -13.81 18.39 -2.38
C ALA A 37 -13.63 19.92 -2.21
N SER A 38 -14.72 20.67 -2.09
CA SER A 38 -14.72 22.12 -1.84
C SER A 38 -14.69 22.47 -0.35
N GLY A 39 -14.78 21.46 0.53
CA GLY A 39 -14.76 21.65 1.98
C GLY A 39 -16.14 21.84 2.62
N ASN A 40 -17.25 21.66 1.88
CA ASN A 40 -18.61 21.81 2.38
C ASN A 40 -19.20 20.48 2.87
N ALA A 41 -20.13 20.55 3.82
CA ALA A 41 -20.93 19.43 4.29
C ALA A 41 -22.01 19.03 3.26
N THR A 42 -22.15 17.73 3.05
CA THR A 42 -23.11 17.08 2.16
C THR A 42 -23.63 15.80 2.83
N PRO A 43 -24.84 15.31 2.50
CA PRO A 43 -25.28 13.97 2.89
C PRO A 43 -24.27 12.91 2.44
N GLY A 44 -24.23 11.79 3.16
CA GLY A 44 -23.59 10.58 2.66
C GLY A 44 -24.21 10.15 1.33
N ALA A 45 -23.38 9.88 0.32
CA ALA A 45 -23.82 9.38 -0.98
C ALA A 45 -22.72 8.55 -1.66
N VAL A 46 -23.10 7.79 -2.69
CA VAL A 46 -22.14 7.14 -3.60
C VAL A 46 -21.41 8.20 -4.41
N ALA A 47 -20.14 8.42 -4.08
CA ALA A 47 -19.22 9.31 -4.77
C ALA A 47 -17.78 8.91 -4.41
N THR A 48 -16.80 9.39 -5.18
CA THR A 48 -15.38 9.04 -5.01
C THR A 48 -14.55 10.12 -4.32
N THR A 49 -15.14 11.28 -4.04
CA THR A 49 -14.45 12.49 -3.53
C THR A 49 -14.92 12.93 -2.16
N LEU A 50 -15.80 12.14 -1.52
CA LEU A 50 -16.34 12.47 -0.21
C LEU A 50 -15.41 12.00 0.91
N LEU A 51 -15.46 12.70 2.03
CA LEU A 51 -14.82 12.27 3.27
C LEU A 51 -15.87 12.20 4.38
N GLY A 52 -16.09 11.03 4.98
CA GLY A 52 -16.97 10.91 6.15
C GLY A 52 -16.50 11.80 7.32
N MET A 53 -17.41 12.62 7.85
CA MET A 53 -17.11 13.62 8.88
C MET A 53 -17.73 13.30 10.24
N GLY A 54 -18.77 12.47 10.29
CA GLY A 54 -19.46 12.11 11.53
C GLY A 54 -20.98 12.15 11.37
N ARG A 55 -21.66 12.42 12.48
CA ARG A 55 -23.11 12.50 12.57
C ARG A 55 -23.57 13.95 12.69
N ALA A 56 -24.63 14.33 11.96
CA ALA A 56 -25.28 15.61 12.16
C ALA A 56 -25.97 15.70 13.54
N GLU A 57 -25.76 16.80 14.26
CA GLU A 57 -26.45 17.07 15.53
C GLU A 57 -27.84 17.71 15.33
N GLU A 58 -28.12 18.21 14.14
CA GLU A 58 -29.31 19.01 13.83
C GLU A 58 -29.78 18.82 12.38
N TYR A 59 -31.05 19.16 12.13
CA TYR A 59 -31.60 19.26 10.78
C TYR A 59 -31.34 20.65 10.21
N VAL A 60 -30.76 20.73 9.02
CA VAL A 60 -30.55 21.99 8.30
C VAL A 60 -30.93 21.84 6.83
N ASP A 61 -31.80 22.72 6.35
CA ASP A 61 -32.26 22.74 4.96
C ASP A 61 -31.56 23.86 4.17
N ASN A 62 -30.58 23.53 3.32
CA ASN A 62 -29.95 24.47 2.38
C ASN A 62 -30.42 24.26 0.93
N SER A 63 -31.58 23.63 0.72
CA SER A 63 -32.02 23.21 -0.62
C SER A 63 -32.30 24.35 -1.60
N ALA A 64 -32.54 25.56 -1.10
CA ALA A 64 -32.72 26.77 -1.90
C ALA A 64 -31.53 27.73 -1.84
N GLY A 65 -30.45 27.37 -1.12
CA GLY A 65 -29.30 28.23 -0.87
C GLY A 65 -28.07 27.86 -1.71
N GLY A 66 -27.14 28.82 -1.81
CA GLY A 66 -25.78 28.60 -2.30
C GLY A 66 -24.91 27.87 -1.28
N ALA A 67 -23.71 27.48 -1.71
CA ALA A 67 -22.74 26.82 -0.84
C ALA A 67 -22.29 27.80 0.26
N GLY A 68 -22.39 27.38 1.52
CA GLY A 68 -22.01 28.19 2.69
C GLY A 68 -23.05 29.16 3.21
N ASP A 69 -24.25 29.22 2.62
CA ASP A 69 -25.36 30.06 3.14
C ASP A 69 -25.86 29.57 4.51
N LYS A 70 -25.68 28.29 4.80
CA LYS A 70 -25.97 27.66 6.09
C LYS A 70 -24.82 26.79 6.56
N THR A 71 -24.75 26.57 7.85
CA THR A 71 -23.80 25.67 8.51
C THR A 71 -24.54 24.55 9.23
N VAL A 72 -23.90 23.40 9.36
CA VAL A 72 -24.41 22.28 10.18
C VAL A 72 -23.37 21.90 11.23
N LYS A 73 -23.84 21.64 12.46
CA LYS A 73 -23.02 21.06 13.52
C LYS A 73 -22.88 19.54 13.31
N ILE A 74 -21.64 19.07 13.27
CA ILE A 74 -21.26 17.67 13.10
C ILE A 74 -20.48 17.21 14.33
N ARG A 75 -20.79 16.02 14.84
CA ARG A 75 -20.05 15.38 15.92
C ARG A 75 -19.24 14.20 15.41
N LYS A 76 -17.98 14.13 15.82
CA LYS A 76 -17.10 12.97 15.64
C LYS A 76 -17.19 12.04 16.84
N GLY A 77 -17.11 10.75 16.59
CA GLY A 77 -17.25 9.70 17.60
C GLY A 77 -17.54 8.37 16.93
N VAL A 78 -18.13 7.45 17.69
CA VAL A 78 -18.64 6.17 17.19
C VAL A 78 -20.17 6.24 17.13
N PHE A 79 -20.75 5.99 15.96
CA PHE A 79 -22.19 6.04 15.74
C PHE A 79 -22.67 4.84 14.93
N GLN A 80 -23.90 4.40 15.19
CA GLN A 80 -24.48 3.24 14.52
C GLN A 80 -25.22 3.65 13.24
N PHE A 81 -24.93 2.94 12.15
CA PHE A 81 -25.59 3.08 10.85
C PHE A 81 -26.17 1.75 10.36
N ALA A 82 -27.09 1.81 9.40
CA ALA A 82 -27.61 0.63 8.74
C ALA A 82 -26.48 -0.12 7.99
N ASN A 83 -26.58 -1.44 7.99
CA ASN A 83 -25.64 -2.30 7.27
C ASN A 83 -26.17 -2.58 5.86
N SER A 84 -25.30 -2.56 4.87
CA SER A 84 -25.60 -3.11 3.55
C SER A 84 -25.95 -4.61 3.64
N ALA A 85 -26.58 -5.14 2.60
CA ALA A 85 -27.08 -6.51 2.57
C ALA A 85 -26.19 -7.45 1.73
N ALA A 86 -26.44 -8.76 1.88
CA ALA A 86 -25.82 -9.82 1.08
C ALA A 86 -24.28 -9.77 1.07
N GLY A 87 -23.65 -9.85 -0.10
CA GLY A 87 -22.19 -9.91 -0.23
C GLY A 87 -21.45 -8.64 0.19
N ASP A 88 -22.17 -7.54 0.41
CA ASP A 88 -21.63 -6.24 0.80
C ASP A 88 -21.93 -5.90 2.27
N ALA A 89 -22.55 -6.84 3.00
CA ALA A 89 -22.79 -6.73 4.43
C ALA A 89 -21.48 -6.77 5.21
N ILE A 90 -21.33 -5.83 6.15
CA ILE A 90 -20.21 -5.76 7.08
C ILE A 90 -20.43 -6.78 8.19
N THR A 91 -19.42 -7.58 8.50
CA THR A 91 -19.50 -8.64 9.51
C THR A 91 -18.53 -8.39 10.65
N ARG A 92 -18.64 -9.16 11.75
CA ARG A 92 -17.65 -9.10 12.84
C ARG A 92 -16.22 -9.36 12.39
N ALA A 93 -15.99 -10.08 11.29
CA ALA A 93 -14.67 -10.31 10.71
C ALA A 93 -14.06 -9.06 10.02
N ASP A 94 -14.85 -7.99 9.88
CA ASP A 94 -14.44 -6.73 9.26
C ASP A 94 -14.18 -5.62 10.30
N ILE A 95 -14.38 -5.91 11.61
CA ILE A 95 -14.04 -4.98 12.69
C ILE A 95 -12.58 -4.54 12.60
N GLY A 96 -12.34 -3.23 12.72
CA GLY A 96 -11.05 -2.59 12.54
C GLY A 96 -10.70 -2.19 11.10
N LYS A 97 -11.47 -2.62 10.09
CA LYS A 97 -11.32 -2.20 8.69
C LYS A 97 -12.14 -0.95 8.37
N GLU A 98 -11.92 -0.39 7.19
CA GLU A 98 -12.71 0.72 6.64
C GLU A 98 -14.06 0.24 6.12
N CYS A 99 -15.09 1.08 6.24
CA CYS A 99 -16.39 0.89 5.60
C CYS A 99 -16.69 2.05 4.63
N PHE A 100 -17.60 1.81 3.70
CA PHE A 100 -17.87 2.71 2.58
C PHE A 100 -19.28 3.30 2.65
N ILE A 101 -19.43 4.56 2.23
CA ILE A 101 -20.70 5.28 2.21
C ILE A 101 -21.59 4.71 1.11
N VAL A 102 -22.81 4.29 1.45
CA VAL A 102 -23.86 3.96 0.48
C VAL A 102 -24.81 5.15 0.34
N ASP A 103 -25.30 5.64 1.46
CA ASP A 103 -26.15 6.82 1.59
C ASP A 103 -25.93 7.44 2.99
N ASP A 104 -26.80 8.36 3.38
CA ASP A 104 -26.71 9.12 4.63
C ASP A 104 -27.17 8.34 5.87
N GLN A 105 -27.56 7.07 5.72
CA GLN A 105 -27.90 6.17 6.82
C GLN A 105 -27.28 4.75 6.72
N THR A 106 -26.65 4.40 5.60
CA THR A 106 -26.19 3.03 5.28
C THR A 106 -24.70 2.99 4.93
N VAL A 107 -23.99 1.98 5.46
CA VAL A 107 -22.58 1.70 5.17
C VAL A 107 -22.37 0.28 4.61
N ALA A 108 -21.31 0.12 3.84
CA ALA A 108 -20.99 -1.08 3.08
C ALA A 108 -19.57 -1.60 3.30
N LYS A 109 -19.38 -2.90 3.06
CA LYS A 109 -18.09 -3.59 3.15
C LYS A 109 -17.13 -3.22 2.02
N THR A 110 -17.65 -2.98 0.82
CA THR A 110 -16.86 -2.75 -0.39
C THR A 110 -17.05 -1.33 -0.92
N ASP A 111 -16.05 -0.86 -1.67
CA ASP A 111 -16.06 0.44 -2.35
C ASP A 111 -16.96 0.46 -3.59
N GLY A 112 -17.72 -0.60 -3.85
CA GLY A 112 -18.55 -0.73 -5.04
C GLY A 112 -17.76 -0.70 -6.35
N GLY A 113 -16.51 -1.18 -6.35
CA GLY A 113 -15.63 -1.13 -7.51
C GLY A 113 -15.11 0.29 -7.77
N THR A 114 -14.56 0.93 -6.74
CA THR A 114 -14.02 2.30 -6.73
C THR A 114 -15.03 3.43 -6.92
N THR A 115 -16.29 3.22 -6.57
CA THR A 115 -17.37 4.23 -6.73
C THR A 115 -17.78 4.91 -5.43
N ARG A 116 -17.45 4.34 -4.28
CA ARG A 116 -17.84 4.82 -2.95
C ARG A 116 -16.66 5.35 -2.16
N SER A 117 -16.93 6.39 -1.38
CA SER A 117 -15.97 7.00 -0.46
C SER A 117 -15.98 6.27 0.88
N ILE A 118 -14.88 6.36 1.62
CA ILE A 118 -14.79 5.79 2.96
C ILE A 118 -15.66 6.62 3.93
N ALA A 119 -16.51 5.94 4.70
CA ALA A 119 -17.31 6.53 5.76
C ALA A 119 -16.48 6.72 7.04
N GLY A 120 -15.79 5.67 7.48
CA GLY A 120 -15.00 5.63 8.71
C GLY A 120 -14.42 4.24 8.95
N ARG A 121 -14.00 3.96 10.19
CA ARG A 121 -13.53 2.64 10.60
C ARG A 121 -14.64 1.88 11.34
N ILE A 122 -14.76 0.59 11.09
CA ILE A 122 -15.70 -0.28 11.79
C ILE A 122 -15.20 -0.51 13.22
N ASP A 123 -15.96 -0.06 14.22
CA ASP A 123 -15.67 -0.23 15.64
C ASP A 123 -16.30 -1.52 16.19
N ASP A 124 -17.57 -1.77 15.88
CA ASP A 124 -18.28 -3.01 16.20
C ASP A 124 -19.45 -3.26 15.23
N VAL A 125 -20.02 -4.46 15.28
CA VAL A 125 -21.22 -4.84 14.53
C VAL A 125 -22.13 -5.65 15.44
N ASP A 126 -23.38 -5.20 15.53
CA ASP A 126 -24.45 -5.90 16.25
C ASP A 126 -25.68 -6.12 15.36
N THR A 127 -26.79 -6.55 15.95
CA THR A 127 -28.03 -6.85 15.22
C THR A 127 -28.77 -5.62 14.71
N ALA A 128 -28.53 -4.44 15.29
CA ALA A 128 -29.16 -3.18 14.92
C ALA A 128 -28.39 -2.44 13.82
N GLY A 129 -27.07 -2.65 13.71
CA GLY A 129 -26.28 -2.07 12.62
C GLY A 129 -24.77 -2.13 12.84
N VAL A 130 -24.08 -1.22 12.17
CA VAL A 130 -22.61 -1.11 12.18
C VAL A 130 -22.21 0.14 12.94
N TRP A 131 -21.37 -0.02 13.95
CA TRP A 131 -20.77 1.08 14.70
C TRP A 131 -19.55 1.60 13.96
N VAL A 132 -19.57 2.87 13.55
CA VAL A 132 -18.53 3.49 12.72
C VAL A 132 -17.87 4.63 13.48
N GLU A 133 -16.55 4.59 13.56
CA GLU A 133 -15.70 5.59 14.19
C GLU A 133 -15.23 6.66 13.18
N PHE A 134 -15.40 7.94 13.52
CA PHE A 134 -15.04 9.12 12.72
C PHE A 134 -13.91 9.97 13.34
N THR A 135 -13.36 9.56 14.48
CA THR A 135 -12.28 10.27 15.18
C THR A 135 -10.90 10.02 14.56
N VAL A 136 -10.73 8.88 13.91
CA VAL A 136 -9.56 8.60 13.08
C VAL A 136 -9.92 9.00 11.66
N ILE A 137 -9.15 9.91 11.04
CA ILE A 137 -9.25 10.10 9.59
C ILE A 137 -8.84 8.75 8.99
N PRO A 138 -9.73 8.04 8.29
CA PRO A 138 -9.34 6.83 7.59
C PRO A 138 -8.35 7.28 6.51
N ARG A 139 -7.06 7.16 6.84
CA ARG A 139 -6.02 7.18 5.85
C ARG A 139 -6.22 5.84 5.15
N PRO A 140 -6.59 5.83 3.85
CA PRO A 140 -6.98 4.61 3.19
C PRO A 140 -5.93 3.55 3.51
N ALA A 141 -6.37 2.42 4.07
CA ALA A 141 -5.46 1.33 4.47
C ALA A 141 -4.63 0.84 3.27
N THR A 142 -5.09 1.19 2.07
CA THR A 142 -4.36 1.14 0.82
C THR A 142 -4.00 2.56 0.39
N VAL A 143 -2.71 2.86 0.29
CA VAL A 143 -2.25 4.09 -0.38
C VAL A 143 -2.74 4.03 -1.83
N GLY A 144 -3.72 4.89 -2.17
CA GLY A 144 -4.30 4.96 -3.51
C GLY A 144 -3.22 5.35 -4.52
N SER A 145 -3.07 4.56 -5.58
CA SER A 145 -1.98 4.66 -6.57
C SER A 145 -1.84 6.02 -7.30
N GLY A 146 -2.79 6.95 -7.14
CA GLY A 146 -2.70 8.32 -7.66
C GLY A 146 -1.83 9.27 -6.82
N ASP A 147 -1.54 8.94 -5.57
CA ASP A 147 -0.60 9.69 -4.72
C ASP A 147 0.85 9.17 -4.87
N MET A 148 1.06 8.13 -5.69
CA MET A 148 2.35 7.48 -5.88
C MET A 148 3.04 7.99 -7.13
N ASP A 149 3.67 9.16 -7.01
CA ASP A 149 4.63 9.71 -7.97
C ASP A 149 5.61 8.62 -8.44
N ALA A 150 5.99 8.63 -9.73
CA ALA A 150 6.89 7.66 -10.37
C ALA A 150 8.30 7.62 -9.74
N THR A 151 8.53 8.42 -8.70
CA THR A 151 9.70 8.52 -7.85
C THR A 151 9.67 7.66 -6.59
N LEU A 152 8.53 7.02 -6.23
CA LEU A 152 8.40 6.20 -5.01
C LEU A 152 9.06 4.82 -5.13
N ILE A 153 9.87 4.49 -4.12
CA ILE A 153 10.51 3.20 -3.95
C ILE A 153 9.44 2.17 -3.55
N LYS A 154 9.24 1.16 -4.40
CA LYS A 154 8.42 -0.03 -4.16
C LYS A 154 9.26 -1.12 -3.51
N TYR A 155 8.61 -2.03 -2.77
CA TYR A 155 9.28 -3.14 -2.11
C TYR A 155 8.65 -4.48 -2.48
N ALA A 156 9.47 -5.53 -2.58
CA ALA A 156 9.00 -6.91 -2.65
C ALA A 156 9.86 -7.79 -1.73
N THR A 157 9.26 -8.85 -1.19
CA THR A 157 9.97 -9.89 -0.42
C THR A 157 9.77 -11.22 -1.13
N VAL A 158 10.88 -11.86 -1.52
CA VAL A 158 10.86 -13.17 -2.17
C VAL A 158 11.59 -14.16 -1.29
N ASN A 159 10.92 -15.26 -0.98
CA ASN A 159 11.49 -16.37 -0.21
C ASN A 159 11.90 -17.46 -1.20
N LEU A 160 13.16 -17.89 -1.11
CA LEU A 160 13.74 -18.95 -1.91
C LEU A 160 13.90 -20.18 -1.03
N THR A 161 13.38 -21.31 -1.53
CA THR A 161 13.65 -22.63 -0.94
C THR A 161 15.08 -23.06 -1.25
N ASN A 162 15.59 -24.08 -0.55
CA ASN A 162 16.89 -24.66 -0.87
C ASN A 162 17.01 -25.09 -2.34
N ALA A 163 15.96 -25.72 -2.87
CA ALA A 163 15.90 -26.13 -4.27
C ALA A 163 15.98 -24.94 -5.24
N ASN A 164 15.38 -23.80 -4.88
CA ASN A 164 15.54 -22.58 -5.67
C ASN A 164 16.97 -22.08 -5.63
N ILE A 165 17.60 -22.03 -4.43
CA ILE A 165 18.97 -21.55 -4.28
C ILE A 165 19.93 -22.40 -5.13
N LYS A 166 19.84 -23.72 -5.06
CA LYS A 166 20.70 -24.67 -5.79
C LYS A 166 20.45 -24.73 -7.30
N ALA A 167 19.42 -24.05 -7.79
CA ALA A 167 19.10 -24.00 -9.22
C ALA A 167 19.14 -22.56 -9.75
N LEU A 168 19.72 -21.61 -9.02
CA LEU A 168 19.67 -20.19 -9.36
C LEU A 168 20.34 -19.84 -10.70
N ARG A 169 21.21 -20.71 -11.24
CA ARG A 169 21.82 -20.50 -12.55
C ARG A 169 20.91 -20.98 -13.69
N ALA A 170 20.42 -22.20 -13.62
CA ALA A 170 19.53 -22.79 -14.62
C ALA A 170 18.11 -22.23 -14.55
N ALA A 171 17.66 -21.86 -13.36
CA ALA A 171 16.32 -21.35 -13.06
C ALA A 171 16.40 -20.09 -12.17
N PRO A 172 16.82 -18.93 -12.74
CA PRO A 172 16.80 -17.66 -12.02
C PRO A 172 15.43 -17.35 -11.42
N VAL A 173 15.41 -16.84 -10.20
CA VAL A 173 14.17 -16.57 -9.46
C VAL A 173 13.71 -15.15 -9.71
N THR A 174 12.45 -14.97 -10.09
CA THR A 174 11.85 -13.64 -10.26
C THR A 174 11.72 -12.92 -8.92
N LEU A 175 12.34 -11.76 -8.81
CA LEU A 175 12.25 -10.84 -7.67
C LEU A 175 11.13 -9.81 -7.84
N VAL A 176 10.99 -9.30 -9.07
CA VAL A 176 9.96 -8.31 -9.45
C VAL A 176 9.43 -8.72 -10.81
N ALA A 177 8.12 -8.89 -10.94
CA ALA A 177 7.49 -9.21 -12.23
C ALA A 177 7.60 -8.04 -13.21
N ALA A 178 7.48 -8.33 -14.51
CA ALA A 178 7.39 -7.30 -15.53
C ALA A 178 6.19 -6.34 -15.27
N GLN A 179 6.38 -5.05 -15.55
CA GLN A 179 5.43 -4.00 -15.14
C GLN A 179 4.51 -3.50 -16.28
N GLY A 180 4.61 -4.09 -17.47
CA GLY A 180 3.85 -3.71 -18.65
C GLY A 180 4.71 -3.04 -19.74
N ALA A 181 4.09 -2.83 -20.90
CA ALA A 181 4.72 -2.16 -22.04
C ALA A 181 5.22 -0.75 -21.67
N ASN A 182 6.30 -0.32 -22.32
CA ASN A 182 6.98 0.97 -22.12
C ASN A 182 7.50 1.24 -20.71
N LYS A 183 7.39 0.28 -19.78
CA LYS A 183 7.88 0.43 -18.42
C LYS A 183 9.18 -0.32 -18.19
N ILE A 184 10.12 0.33 -17.49
CA ILE A 184 11.35 -0.30 -17.00
C ILE A 184 11.33 -0.38 -15.49
N VAL A 185 11.96 -1.43 -14.94
CA VAL A 185 12.15 -1.59 -13.51
C VAL A 185 13.59 -1.15 -13.16
N GLU A 186 13.72 -0.11 -12.36
CA GLU A 186 15.01 0.34 -11.80
C GLU A 186 15.26 -0.39 -10.47
N LEU A 187 16.40 -1.07 -10.35
CA LEU A 187 16.85 -1.57 -9.04
C LEU A 187 17.35 -0.40 -8.20
N VAL A 188 16.77 -0.21 -7.01
CA VAL A 188 17.27 0.77 -6.03
C VAL A 188 18.24 0.11 -5.06
N SER A 189 17.86 -1.04 -4.48
CA SER A 189 18.73 -1.89 -3.66
C SER A 189 18.05 -3.23 -3.36
N ALA A 190 18.78 -4.19 -2.81
CA ALA A 190 18.19 -5.32 -2.11
C ALA A 190 18.99 -5.69 -0.86
N ALA A 191 18.31 -6.19 0.17
CA ALA A 191 18.93 -6.91 1.28
C ALA A 191 18.63 -8.40 1.10
N ILE A 192 19.68 -9.22 1.13
CA ILE A 192 19.59 -10.66 0.89
C ILE A 192 20.07 -11.35 2.15
N LYS A 193 19.20 -12.17 2.75
CA LYS A 193 19.52 -12.96 3.93
C LYS A 193 19.56 -14.43 3.54
N LEU A 194 20.67 -15.12 3.80
CA LEU A 194 20.69 -16.58 3.83
C LEU A 194 20.45 -17.02 5.28
N VAL A 195 19.44 -17.86 5.49
CA VAL A 195 19.26 -18.61 6.74
C VAL A 195 20.03 -19.91 6.60
N ALA A 196 21.04 -20.09 7.46
CA ALA A 196 21.84 -21.31 7.47
C ALA A 196 20.97 -22.53 7.75
N GLY A 197 21.27 -23.61 7.01
CA GLY A 197 20.75 -24.94 7.29
C GLY A 197 21.64 -25.69 8.29
N THR A 198 21.32 -26.96 8.52
CA THR A 198 22.11 -27.88 9.35
C THR A 198 23.49 -28.16 8.73
N GLU A 199 23.58 -28.08 7.41
CA GLU A 199 24.81 -28.19 6.62
C GLU A 199 24.99 -26.94 5.74
N VAL A 200 26.21 -26.65 5.32
CA VAL A 200 26.48 -25.51 4.41
C VAL A 200 26.12 -25.85 2.97
N LEU A 201 25.70 -24.84 2.20
CA LEU A 201 25.77 -24.91 0.73
C LEU A 201 27.25 -24.86 0.31
N THR A 202 27.56 -25.37 -0.88
CA THR A 202 28.91 -25.25 -1.46
C THR A 202 28.85 -24.41 -2.72
N GLU A 203 29.79 -23.49 -2.85
CA GLU A 203 29.99 -22.68 -4.07
C GLU A 203 31.37 -22.98 -4.67
N THR A 204 31.53 -22.77 -5.98
CA THR A 204 32.85 -22.84 -6.62
C THR A 204 32.98 -21.75 -7.66
N ALA A 205 33.61 -20.63 -7.29
CA ALA A 205 33.80 -19.47 -8.17
C ALA A 205 32.46 -18.87 -8.66
N ASP A 206 31.45 -18.92 -7.80
CA ASP A 206 30.11 -18.45 -8.11
C ASP A 206 29.84 -17.08 -7.52
N ASN A 207 28.96 -16.31 -8.16
CA ASN A 207 28.54 -14.98 -7.70
C ASN A 207 27.08 -14.76 -8.02
N LEU A 208 26.39 -13.92 -7.25
CA LEU A 208 25.00 -13.56 -7.53
C LEU A 208 24.90 -12.22 -8.26
N ALA A 209 23.85 -12.03 -9.05
CA ALA A 209 23.47 -10.73 -9.58
C ALA A 209 21.95 -10.61 -9.74
N VAL A 210 21.44 -9.38 -9.59
CA VAL A 210 20.10 -9.02 -10.07
C VAL A 210 20.22 -8.69 -11.55
N LYS A 211 19.39 -9.34 -12.37
CA LYS A 211 19.40 -9.22 -13.84
C LYS A 211 18.01 -8.90 -14.38
N TYR A 212 17.94 -8.29 -15.56
CA TYR A 212 16.69 -8.26 -16.32
C TYR A 212 16.34 -9.64 -16.87
N GLU A 213 15.05 -9.95 -16.91
CA GLU A 213 14.41 -11.06 -17.63
C GLU A 213 14.75 -12.48 -17.14
N ASN A 214 16.01 -12.90 -17.20
CA ASN A 214 16.46 -14.25 -16.90
C ASN A 214 18.00 -14.31 -16.74
N GLY A 215 18.56 -15.51 -16.73
CA GLY A 215 20.00 -15.74 -16.58
C GLY A 215 20.87 -15.21 -17.73
N THR A 216 20.29 -14.99 -18.91
CA THR A 216 20.99 -14.40 -20.08
C THR A 216 20.85 -12.89 -20.18
N GLY A 217 19.94 -12.27 -19.41
CA GLY A 217 19.70 -10.83 -19.48
C GLY A 217 20.84 -9.98 -18.94
N VAL A 218 20.67 -8.67 -18.96
CA VAL A 218 21.70 -7.73 -18.48
C VAL A 218 21.72 -7.71 -16.96
N ALA A 219 22.91 -7.85 -16.36
CA ALA A 219 23.09 -7.68 -14.92
C ALA A 219 23.05 -6.19 -14.55
N ILE A 220 22.16 -5.84 -13.62
CA ILE A 220 21.88 -4.46 -13.20
C ILE A 220 22.32 -4.16 -11.76
N SER A 221 22.67 -5.17 -10.97
CA SER A 221 23.41 -4.99 -9.72
C SER A 221 24.91 -5.11 -9.94
N GLN A 222 25.69 -4.60 -9.00
CA GLN A 222 27.06 -5.07 -8.79
C GLN A 222 27.07 -6.59 -8.56
N ALA A 223 28.23 -7.23 -8.75
CA ALA A 223 28.40 -8.62 -8.34
C ALA A 223 28.17 -8.73 -6.82
N ILE A 224 27.36 -9.70 -6.43
CA ILE A 224 27.09 -10.02 -5.03
C ILE A 224 27.92 -11.25 -4.71
N GLU A 225 28.91 -11.06 -3.83
CA GLU A 225 29.86 -12.11 -3.48
C GLU A 225 29.14 -13.32 -2.84
N ALA A 226 29.42 -14.52 -3.34
CA ALA A 226 28.86 -15.75 -2.77
C ALA A 226 29.80 -16.35 -1.72
N THR A 227 31.12 -16.19 -1.87
CA THR A 227 32.10 -16.69 -0.89
C THR A 227 31.91 -15.98 0.46
N GLY A 228 31.78 -16.75 1.53
CA GLY A 228 31.49 -16.26 2.88
C GLY A 228 30.04 -15.80 3.09
N PHE A 229 29.19 -15.88 2.07
CA PHE A 229 27.77 -15.59 2.14
C PHE A 229 26.93 -16.86 1.99
N VAL A 230 27.00 -17.51 0.82
CA VAL A 230 26.20 -18.70 0.47
C VAL A 230 26.70 -19.96 1.20
N ASP A 231 28.02 -20.08 1.35
CA ASP A 231 28.71 -21.22 1.99
C ASP A 231 28.90 -21.03 3.50
N ALA A 232 28.32 -19.99 4.09
CA ALA A 232 28.46 -19.70 5.51
C ALA A 232 27.67 -20.69 6.38
N ALA A 233 28.30 -21.14 7.47
CA ALA A 233 27.66 -21.98 8.49
C ALA A 233 26.75 -21.22 9.46
N VAL A 234 26.49 -19.93 9.20
CA VAL A 234 25.66 -19.06 10.02
C VAL A 234 24.70 -18.27 9.14
N THR A 235 23.62 -17.76 9.73
CA THR A 235 22.72 -16.85 8.99
C THR A 235 23.48 -15.57 8.65
N THR A 236 23.62 -15.29 7.36
CA THR A 236 24.36 -14.16 6.83
C THR A 236 23.42 -13.21 6.09
N VAL A 237 23.84 -11.95 5.99
CA VAL A 237 23.14 -10.91 5.23
C VAL A 237 24.15 -10.23 4.33
N THR A 238 23.75 -9.96 3.09
CA THR A 238 24.47 -9.11 2.15
C THR A 238 23.49 -8.15 1.47
N ASN A 239 24.01 -7.23 0.66
CA ASN A 239 23.24 -6.26 -0.09
C ASN A 239 23.52 -6.36 -1.59
N ALA A 240 22.48 -6.18 -2.40
CA ALA A 240 22.62 -5.90 -3.82
C ALA A 240 22.54 -4.38 -4.02
N LEU A 241 23.62 -3.79 -4.52
CA LEU A 241 23.63 -2.39 -4.96
C LEU A 241 23.45 -2.33 -6.48
N PRO A 242 22.74 -1.33 -7.02
CA PRO A 242 22.70 -1.12 -8.45
C PRO A 242 24.10 -0.86 -9.00
N LYS A 243 24.35 -1.28 -10.24
CA LYS A 243 25.53 -0.79 -10.96
C LYS A 243 25.42 0.71 -11.12
N ILE A 244 26.58 1.37 -11.17
CA ILE A 244 26.65 2.81 -11.47
C ILE A 244 25.94 3.11 -12.79
N ASP A 245 26.30 2.37 -13.84
CA ASP A 245 25.69 2.49 -15.17
C ASP A 245 25.33 1.11 -15.74
N ALA A 246 24.14 0.62 -15.41
CA ALA A 246 23.59 -0.60 -16.00
C ALA A 246 23.05 -0.32 -17.42
N ILE A 247 23.92 -0.34 -18.43
CA ILE A 247 23.51 -0.12 -19.82
C ILE A 247 22.79 -1.37 -20.36
N ALA A 248 21.50 -1.23 -20.68
CA ALA A 248 20.69 -2.24 -21.34
C ALA A 248 19.95 -1.65 -22.53
N ALA A 249 19.89 -2.38 -23.64
CA ALA A 249 19.02 -2.01 -24.76
C ALA A 249 17.55 -2.02 -24.32
N LEU A 250 16.72 -1.13 -24.88
CA LEU A 250 15.29 -1.04 -24.51
C LEU A 250 14.56 -2.38 -24.67
N SER A 251 14.88 -3.16 -25.71
CA SER A 251 14.31 -4.50 -25.92
C SER A 251 14.66 -5.51 -24.84
N ALA A 252 15.73 -5.27 -24.07
CA ALA A 252 16.23 -6.12 -22.99
C ALA A 252 15.88 -5.57 -21.58
N SER A 253 15.23 -4.42 -21.47
CA SER A 253 14.87 -3.79 -20.19
C SER A 253 13.39 -3.40 -20.09
N ALA A 254 12.73 -3.02 -21.19
CA ALA A 254 11.32 -2.69 -21.21
C ALA A 254 10.45 -3.94 -21.05
N ASN A 255 9.44 -3.84 -20.17
CA ASN A 255 8.55 -4.93 -19.82
C ASN A 255 9.28 -6.22 -19.41
N LYS A 256 10.45 -6.09 -18.76
CA LYS A 256 11.22 -7.21 -18.24
C LYS A 256 11.09 -7.30 -16.72
N ALA A 257 11.08 -8.53 -16.22
CA ALA A 257 11.18 -8.82 -14.80
C ALA A 257 12.59 -8.52 -14.27
N LEU A 258 12.75 -8.37 -12.96
CA LEU A 258 14.04 -8.50 -12.28
C LEU A 258 14.15 -9.90 -11.70
N VAL A 259 15.29 -10.56 -11.92
CA VAL A 259 15.57 -11.91 -11.40
C VAL A 259 16.84 -11.92 -10.57
N LEU A 260 16.92 -12.79 -9.56
CA LEU A 260 18.17 -13.19 -8.93
C LEU A 260 18.75 -14.36 -9.73
N HIS A 261 20.04 -14.28 -10.05
CA HIS A 261 20.73 -15.29 -10.84
C HIS A 261 22.11 -15.60 -10.26
N ASN A 262 22.49 -16.88 -10.25
CA ASN A 262 23.88 -17.28 -10.06
C ASN A 262 24.66 -17.10 -11.39
N THR A 263 25.62 -16.19 -11.38
CA THR A 263 26.47 -15.79 -12.51
C THR A 263 27.75 -16.61 -12.63
N GLY A 264 28.01 -17.56 -11.74
CA GLY A 264 29.16 -18.43 -11.81
C GLY A 264 29.12 -19.45 -12.94
N ASP A 265 30.02 -20.42 -12.90
CA ASP A 265 30.15 -21.46 -13.91
C ASP A 265 29.38 -22.75 -13.56
N GLY A 266 28.87 -22.88 -12.33
CA GLY A 266 28.16 -24.05 -11.82
C GLY A 266 26.89 -23.72 -11.05
N GLU A 267 26.25 -24.76 -10.51
CA GLU A 267 25.16 -24.63 -9.54
C GLU A 267 25.71 -24.84 -8.13
N TYR A 268 25.06 -24.24 -7.14
CA TYR A 268 25.42 -24.48 -5.75
C TYR A 268 25.15 -25.93 -5.33
N GLY A 269 26.12 -26.52 -4.64
CA GLY A 269 26.04 -27.86 -4.07
C GLY A 269 25.74 -27.84 -2.56
N GLY A 270 26.07 -28.94 -1.88
CA GLY A 270 25.95 -29.04 -0.42
C GLY A 270 24.51 -29.07 0.11
N ASN A 271 24.38 -28.79 1.41
CA ASN A 271 23.15 -28.77 2.19
C ASN A 271 22.20 -29.95 1.87
N ALA A 272 22.63 -31.19 2.14
CA ALA A 272 21.88 -32.38 1.75
C ALA A 272 20.52 -32.48 2.44
N THR A 273 20.40 -31.91 3.65
CA THR A 273 19.15 -31.79 4.42
C THR A 273 18.14 -30.83 3.77
N ALA A 274 18.55 -30.01 2.80
CA ALA A 274 17.71 -29.07 2.06
C ALA A 274 16.94 -28.06 2.93
N ASP A 275 17.57 -27.63 4.03
CA ASP A 275 16.99 -26.75 5.05
C ASP A 275 17.52 -25.32 5.04
N ALA A 276 18.56 -25.02 4.24
CA ALA A 276 18.99 -23.63 4.02
C ALA A 276 17.96 -22.88 3.15
N THR A 277 17.59 -21.67 3.55
CA THR A 277 16.61 -20.82 2.83
C THR A 277 17.15 -19.42 2.63
N MET A 278 16.63 -18.67 1.67
CA MET A 278 17.07 -17.32 1.38
C MET A 278 15.88 -16.37 1.28
N VAL A 279 16.03 -15.16 1.80
CA VAL A 279 15.02 -14.11 1.71
C VAL A 279 15.64 -12.90 1.04
N VAL A 280 15.04 -12.47 -0.07
CA VAL A 280 15.43 -11.27 -0.80
C VAL A 280 14.38 -10.19 -0.55
N LYS A 281 14.77 -9.11 0.10
CA LYS A 281 13.97 -7.89 0.23
C LYS A 281 14.49 -6.87 -0.77
N ILE A 282 13.76 -6.65 -1.84
CA ILE A 282 14.17 -5.76 -2.94
C ILE A 282 13.39 -4.44 -2.89
N ALA A 283 14.10 -3.35 -3.13
CA ALA A 283 13.59 -2.00 -3.33
C ALA A 283 13.78 -1.60 -4.80
N TYR A 284 12.73 -1.11 -5.47
CA TYR A 284 12.77 -0.80 -6.90
C TYR A 284 11.87 0.39 -7.26
N ARG A 285 12.11 1.03 -8.42
CA ARG A 285 11.19 2.00 -9.03
C ARG A 285 10.70 1.49 -10.38
N VAL A 286 9.61 2.08 -10.87
CA VAL A 286 9.07 1.79 -12.20
C VAL A 286 9.00 3.11 -12.95
N HIS A 287 9.71 3.19 -14.07
CA HIS A 287 9.67 4.34 -14.95
C HIS A 287 8.81 4.01 -16.16
N ASP A 288 7.92 4.93 -16.53
CA ASP A 288 7.22 4.91 -17.80
C ASP A 288 8.03 5.71 -18.82
N LEU A 289 8.35 5.08 -19.95
CA LEU A 289 9.17 5.67 -21.02
C LEU A 289 8.31 6.12 -22.22
N ALA A 290 6.98 6.08 -22.08
CA ALA A 290 6.04 6.56 -23.09
C ALA A 290 6.10 8.06 -23.32
#